data_AF-A0A960EE02-F1
#
_entry.id   AF-A0A960EE02-F1
#
_cell.length_a   1.000
_cell.length_b   1.000
_cell.length_c   1.000
_cell.angle_alpha   90.00
_cell.angle_beta   90.00
_cell.angle_gamma   90.00
#
_symmetry.space_group_name_H-M   'P 1'
#
loop_
_entity.id
_entity.type
_entity.pdbx_description
1 polymer ?
#
loop_
_entity_poly.entity_id
_entity_poly.type
_entity_poly.pdbx_seq_one_letter_code
_entity_poly.pdbx_strand_id
1 'polypeptide(L)' 'ATSDVELPWWRVVNAAGRLVPGHEREQAALLRAEDVVVHDGHVRAAPHGRFGV' A
#
# COMPACT_ATOMS: atom_id res chain seq x y z
N ALA A 1 -9.61 19.93 -13.15
CA ALA A 1 -8.14 19.90 -13.28
C ALA A 1 -7.66 18.55 -12.78
N THR A 2 -7.08 17.72 -13.65
CA THR A 2 -6.26 16.57 -13.24
C THR A 2 -4.82 17.04 -13.33
N SER A 3 -4.21 17.33 -12.18
CA SER A 3 -2.79 17.66 -12.13
C SER A 3 -2.01 16.36 -12.36
N ASP A 4 -0.98 16.40 -13.21
CA ASP A 4 -0.03 15.32 -13.53
C ASP A 4 0.93 15.00 -12.35
N VAL A 5 0.44 15.16 -11.12
CA VAL A 5 1.21 14.87 -9.91
C VAL A 5 1.12 13.38 -9.69
N GLU A 6 2.27 12.71 -9.71
CA GLU A 6 2.36 11.32 -9.26
C GLU A 6 2.00 11.28 -7.78
N LEU A 7 0.77 10.87 -7.50
CA LEU A 7 0.27 10.72 -6.14
C LEU A 7 0.67 9.36 -5.60
N PRO A 8 1.00 9.23 -4.31
CA PRO A 8 1.42 7.98 -3.69
C PRO A 8 0.23 7.05 -3.47
N TRP A 9 -0.43 6.64 -4.55
CA TRP A 9 -1.64 5.82 -4.54
C TRP A 9 -1.39 4.48 -3.84
N TRP A 10 -0.16 3.97 -3.88
CA TRP A 10 0.23 2.70 -3.26
C TRP A 10 0.04 2.70 -1.74
N ARG A 11 0.00 3.87 -1.09
CA ARG A 11 -0.27 4.01 0.35
C ARG A 11 -1.73 3.79 0.71
N VAL A 12 -2.63 3.75 -0.27
CA VAL A 12 -4.07 3.55 -0.04
C VAL A 12 -4.42 2.08 -0.21
N VAL A 13 -4.91 1.48 0.87
CA VAL A 13 -5.47 0.13 0.90
C VAL A 13 -6.87 0.18 1.49
N ASN A 14 -7.68 -0.85 1.26
CA ASN A 14 -8.99 -0.91 1.91
C ASN A 14 -8.86 -1.15 3.43
N ALA A 15 -9.98 -1.09 4.16
CA ALA A 15 -9.99 -1.26 5.62
C ALA A 15 -9.47 -2.63 6.10
N ALA A 16 -9.51 -3.66 5.24
CA ALA A 16 -8.96 -4.98 5.49
C ALA A 16 -7.47 -5.12 5.08
N GLY A 17 -6.84 -4.03 4.64
CA GLY A 17 -5.45 -4.00 4.22
C GLY A 17 -5.20 -4.63 2.85
N ARG A 18 -6.25 -4.96 2.09
CA ARG A 18 -6.10 -5.59 0.76
C ARG A 18 -5.51 -4.58 -0.23
N LEU A 19 -4.54 -5.05 -1.00
CA LEU A 19 -3.97 -4.30 -2.12
C LEU A 19 -4.97 -4.11 -3.26
N VAL A 20 -4.67 -3.16 -4.14
CA VAL A 20 -5.46 -2.82 -5.32
C VAL A 20 -5.46 -3.99 -6.31
N PRO A 21 -6.65 -4.51 -6.69
CA PRO A 21 -6.77 -5.54 -7.71
C PRO A 21 -6.06 -5.16 -9.01
N GLY A 22 -5.22 -6.05 -9.54
CA GLY A 22 -4.50 -5.84 -10.81
C GLY A 22 -3.16 -5.11 -10.66
N HIS A 23 -2.90 -4.48 -9.52
CA HIS A 23 -1.64 -3.78 -9.22
C HIS A 23 -0.94 -4.31 -7.96
N GLU A 24 -1.31 -5.51 -7.49
CA GLU A 24 -0.81 -6.04 -6.21
C GLU A 24 0.72 -6.12 -6.17
N ARG A 25 1.35 -6.49 -7.29
CA ARG A 25 2.82 -6.63 -7.37
C ARG A 25 3.53 -5.29 -7.25
N GLU A 26 3.09 -4.30 -8.03
CA GLU A 26 3.63 -2.95 -8.04
C GLU A 26 3.42 -2.28 -6.69
N GLN A 27 2.19 -2.33 -6.18
CA GLN A 27 1.86 -1.77 -4.88
C GLN A 27 2.68 -2.41 -3.77
N ALA A 28 2.82 -3.74 -3.76
CA ALA A 28 3.60 -4.43 -2.75
C ALA A 28 5.09 -4.09 -2.81
N ALA A 29 5.65 -3.83 -4.00
CA ALA A 29 7.04 -3.39 -4.13
C ALA A 29 7.25 -2.00 -3.52
N LEU A 30 6.37 -1.05 -3.87
CA LEU A 30 6.42 0.33 -3.36
C LEU A 30 6.18 0.37 -1.84
N LEU A 31 5.22 -0.38 -1.33
CA LEU A 31 4.96 -0.49 0.11
C LEU A 31 6.15 -1.09 0.88
N ARG A 32 6.79 -2.15 0.36
CA ARG A 32 7.97 -2.74 1.02
C ARG A 32 9.16 -1.79 1.05
N ALA A 33 9.29 -0.90 0.06
CA ALA A 33 10.31 0.15 0.08
C ALA A 33 10.09 1.19 1.19
N GLU A 34 8.88 1.24 1.76
CA GLU A 34 8.49 2.09 2.90
C GLU A 34 8.38 1.29 4.21
N ASP A 35 9.06 0.15 4.32
CA ASP A 35 9.05 -0.74 5.50
C ASP A 35 7.67 -1.31 5.86
N VAL A 36 6.74 -1.36 4.89
CA VAL A 36 5.43 -2.00 5.08
C VAL A 36 5.53 -3.49 4.78
N VAL A 37 5.08 -4.31 5.73
CA VAL A 37 5.03 -5.76 5.60
C VAL A 37 3.76 -6.15 4.85
N VAL A 38 3.96 -6.69 3.64
CA VAL A 38 2.88 -7.17 2.77
C VAL A 38 2.99 -8.68 2.57
N HIS A 39 1.90 -9.39 2.87
CA HIS A 39 1.80 -10.83 2.73
C HIS A 39 0.45 -11.24 2.11
N ASP A 40 0.51 -12.12 1.10
CA ASP A 40 -0.67 -12.67 0.41
C ASP A 40 -1.65 -11.59 -0.11
N GLY A 41 -1.12 -10.47 -0.64
CA GLY A 41 -1.95 -9.37 -1.14
C GLY A 41 -2.60 -8.51 -0.04
N HIS A 42 -2.12 -8.61 1.21
CA HIS A 42 -2.59 -7.80 2.33
C HIS A 42 -1.44 -7.15 3.10
N VAL A 43 -1.65 -5.92 3.57
CA VAL A 43 -0.82 -5.25 4.58
C VAL A 43 -1.00 -5.97 5.93
N ARG A 44 0.12 -6.33 6.56
CA ARG A 44 0.15 -7.01 7.87
C ARG A 44 0.70 -6.13 8.98
N ALA A 45 1.70 -5.31 8.66
CA ALA A 45 2.29 -4.33 9.56
C ALA A 45 2.79 -3.14 8.74
N ALA A 46 2.76 -1.96 9.34
CA ALA A 46 3.26 -0.72 8.77
C ALA A 46 3.92 0.11 9.88
N PRO A 47 4.82 1.05 9.55
CA PRO A 47 5.40 1.94 10.54
C PRO A 47 4.37 2.83 11.26
N HIS A 48 3.24 3.13 10.60
CA HIS A 48 2.24 4.08 11.07
C HIS A 48 0.80 3.64 10.77
N GLY A 49 -0.17 4.23 11.48
CA GLY A 49 -1.60 4.10 11.19
C GLY A 49 -2.24 2.82 11.75
N ARG A 50 -3.34 2.37 11.12
CA ARG A 50 -4.14 1.21 11.58
C ARG A 50 -3.35 -0.09 11.68
N PHE A 51 -2.34 -0.25 10.83
CA PHE A 51 -1.47 -1.43 10.81
C PHE A 51 -0.15 -1.18 11.54
N GLY A 52 -0.08 -0.11 12.34
CA GLY A 52 1.06 0.22 13.18
C GLY A 52 1.43 -0.92 14.13
N VAL A 53 2.72 -1.22 14.20
CA VAL A 53 3.33 -2.14 15.19
C VAL A 53 4.31 -1.40 16.08
#